data_AF-A0A292PJU5-F1
#
_entry.id   AF-A0A292PJU5-F1
#
_cell.length_a   1.000
_cell.length_b   1.000
_cell.length_c   1.000
_cell.angle_alpha   90.00
_cell.angle_beta   90.00
_cell.angle_gamma   90.00
#
_symmetry.space_group_name_H-M   'P 1'
#
loop_
_entity.id
_entity.type
_entity.pdbx_description
1 polymer ?
#
loop_
_entity_poly.entity_id
_entity_poly.type
_entity_poly.pdbx_seq_one_letter_code
_entity_poly.pdbx_strand_id
1 'polypeptide(L)'
;MSFLLKTTTSNKYLYFSAGLLALYAIYTTHSQLSRFRLRCVSKPKVMPPDAGVDQTTEDAIKLETLETLARGINVDIRNAALKIITDRATTDENIVHLLSQVGSSTPSQRLRSLRALRCCTYSTTLHKLCQKPTFSALVSCLNSTLPTDENPAGDPFSEKEALYILARLMGLYFIAREMLVDAGFVHWLARAKVPGYANVVEAVFDTEGVDLVDPSLVQIVSVLEESVEARGALEDAGLMSRPGDARGGGSPAEEGRVGEGSEEGGRDNGQLETLVRNVFMGFGRERAGSTDGVMGPALDELLDDEALVMAGWNEEVLDL
;
A
#
# COMPACT_ATOMS: atom_id res chain seq x y z
N MET A 1 4.22 67.80 -44.20
CA MET A 1 4.08 66.72 -45.21
C MET A 1 3.87 65.42 -44.46
N SER A 2 2.72 65.12 -43.83
CA SER A 2 1.37 64.89 -44.38
C SER A 2 1.34 64.00 -45.62
N PHE A 3 1.64 62.71 -45.45
CA PHE A 3 1.07 61.66 -46.30
C PHE A 3 0.03 60.89 -45.50
N LEU A 4 -1.21 61.38 -45.69
CA LEU A 4 -2.47 60.77 -45.29
C LEU A 4 -2.60 59.38 -45.95
N LEU A 5 -2.55 58.31 -45.14
CA LEU A 5 -3.05 56.99 -45.53
C LEU A 5 -4.58 57.04 -45.48
N LYS A 6 -5.18 57.62 -46.52
CA LYS A 6 -6.62 57.65 -46.74
C LYS A 6 -7.05 56.31 -47.36
N THR A 7 -7.16 55.27 -46.56
CA THR A 7 -7.73 53.99 -46.97
C THR A 7 -9.17 53.87 -46.47
N THR A 8 -10.08 54.63 -47.08
CA THR A 8 -11.51 54.32 -47.03
C THR A 8 -11.79 53.22 -48.06
N THR A 9 -11.34 52.00 -47.78
CA THR A 9 -11.60 50.82 -48.60
C THR A 9 -12.14 49.70 -47.71
N SER A 10 -13.47 49.67 -47.62
CA SER A 10 -14.35 48.59 -47.15
C SER A 10 -13.76 47.64 -46.09
N ASN A 11 -14.11 47.88 -44.82
CA ASN A 11 -13.84 47.03 -43.65
C ASN A 11 -14.02 45.52 -43.92
N LYS A 12 -14.92 45.16 -44.86
CA LYS A 12 -15.16 43.78 -45.30
C LYS A 12 -13.90 43.10 -45.84
N TYR A 13 -13.04 43.79 -46.59
CA TYR A 13 -11.81 43.21 -47.14
C TYR A 13 -10.72 43.02 -46.07
N LEU A 14 -10.67 43.91 -45.05
CA LEU A 14 -9.78 43.74 -43.90
C LEU A 14 -10.16 42.52 -43.06
N TYR A 15 -11.46 42.34 -42.78
CA TYR A 15 -11.92 41.13 -42.07
C TYR A 15 -11.69 39.86 -42.90
N PHE A 16 -11.85 39.95 -44.22
CA PHE A 16 -11.60 38.82 -45.11
C PHE A 16 -10.11 38.44 -45.19
N SER A 17 -9.21 39.42 -45.31
CA SER A 17 -7.76 39.17 -45.33
C SER A 17 -7.24 38.70 -43.97
N ALA A 18 -7.76 39.25 -42.87
CA ALA A 18 -7.45 38.76 -41.53
C ALA A 18 -7.92 37.31 -41.31
N GLY A 19 -9.11 36.96 -41.82
CA GLY A 19 -9.63 35.58 -41.78
C GLY A 19 -8.75 34.60 -42.59
N LEU A 20 -8.34 34.98 -43.79
CA LEU A 20 -7.41 34.19 -44.61
C LEU A 20 -6.06 33.99 -43.93
N LEU A 21 -5.51 35.05 -43.33
CA LEU A 21 -4.25 34.97 -42.59
C LEU A 21 -4.36 34.06 -41.36
N ALA A 22 -5.49 34.13 -40.64
CA ALA A 22 -5.75 33.26 -39.50
C ALA A 22 -5.85 31.78 -39.90
N LEU A 23 -6.56 31.46 -40.99
CA LEU A 23 -6.62 30.10 -41.51
C LEU A 23 -5.25 29.58 -41.94
N TYR A 24 -4.45 30.44 -42.58
CA TYR A 24 -3.08 30.11 -42.96
C TYR A 24 -2.19 29.86 -41.73
N ALA A 25 -2.31 30.69 -40.70
CA ALA A 25 -1.60 30.48 -39.43
C ALA A 25 -1.98 29.15 -38.79
N ILE A 26 -3.29 28.83 -38.68
CA ILE A 26 -3.76 27.56 -38.12
C ILE A 26 -3.21 26.38 -38.92
N TYR A 27 -3.28 26.43 -40.26
CA TYR A 27 -2.78 25.37 -41.12
C TYR A 27 -1.27 25.17 -40.95
N THR A 28 -0.50 26.25 -40.91
CA THR A 28 0.97 26.18 -40.74
C THR A 28 1.36 25.65 -39.37
N THR A 29 0.70 26.10 -38.29
CA THR A 29 0.93 25.58 -36.93
C THR A 29 0.57 24.10 -36.86
N HIS A 30 -0.58 23.68 -37.41
CA HIS A 30 -0.98 22.27 -37.44
C HIS A 30 0.03 21.41 -38.21
N SER A 31 0.52 21.88 -39.36
CA SER A 31 1.53 21.19 -40.17
C SER A 31 2.87 21.07 -39.44
N GLN A 32 3.32 22.13 -38.77
CA GLN A 32 4.54 22.12 -37.97
C GLN A 32 4.43 21.17 -36.77
N LEU A 33 3.30 21.20 -36.04
CA LEU A 33 3.05 20.29 -34.92
C LEU A 33 2.99 18.84 -35.38
N SER A 34 2.36 18.56 -36.51
CA SER A 34 2.27 17.21 -37.09
C SER A 34 3.65 16.70 -37.50
N ARG A 35 4.48 17.55 -38.13
CA ARG A 35 5.87 17.20 -38.46
C ARG A 35 6.73 17.01 -37.23
N PHE A 36 6.54 17.80 -36.19
CA PHE A 36 7.24 17.63 -34.91
C PHE A 36 6.81 16.35 -34.22
N ARG A 37 5.51 16.06 -34.13
CA ARG A 37 4.97 14.80 -33.61
C ARG A 37 5.56 13.61 -34.36
N LEU A 38 5.65 13.64 -35.70
CA LEU A 38 6.26 12.57 -36.48
C LEU A 38 7.77 12.40 -36.21
N ARG A 39 8.49 13.47 -35.85
CA ARG A 39 9.92 13.40 -35.48
C ARG A 39 10.12 12.98 -34.02
N CYS A 40 9.18 13.30 -33.13
CA CYS A 40 9.24 13.03 -31.70
C CYS A 40 8.56 11.71 -31.30
N VAL A 41 7.77 11.11 -32.17
CA VAL A 41 7.41 9.69 -32.06
C VAL A 41 8.68 8.91 -32.30
N SER A 42 9.41 8.68 -31.21
CA SER A 42 10.46 7.68 -31.16
C SER A 42 9.83 6.39 -31.67
N LYS A 43 10.34 5.84 -32.77
CA LYS A 43 9.92 4.52 -33.23
C LYS A 43 10.03 3.61 -32.01
N PRO A 44 8.99 2.85 -31.62
CA PRO A 44 9.13 1.93 -30.51
C PRO A 44 10.38 1.11 -30.80
N LYS A 45 11.35 1.15 -29.88
CA LYS A 45 12.55 0.33 -29.98
C LYS A 45 12.01 -1.08 -30.14
N VAL A 46 12.12 -1.64 -31.35
CA VAL A 46 11.79 -3.03 -31.60
C VAL A 46 12.85 -3.78 -30.82
N MET A 47 12.61 -4.00 -29.54
CA MET A 47 13.38 -4.95 -28.76
C MET A 47 13.16 -6.28 -29.48
N PRO A 48 14.25 -6.96 -29.90
CA PRO A 48 14.14 -8.36 -30.25
C PRO A 48 13.35 -9.08 -29.15
N PRO A 49 12.43 -10.00 -29.48
CA PRO A 49 11.70 -10.77 -28.47
C PRO A 49 12.64 -11.49 -27.48
N ASP A 50 13.90 -11.71 -27.87
CA ASP A 50 14.97 -12.31 -27.05
C ASP A 50 15.92 -11.30 -26.38
N ALA A 51 15.63 -10.00 -26.38
CA ALA A 51 16.43 -9.01 -25.64
C ALA A 51 15.97 -8.83 -24.18
N GLY A 52 15.13 -9.74 -23.68
CA GLY A 52 14.89 -9.89 -22.25
C GLY A 52 16.12 -10.50 -21.60
N VAL A 53 16.51 -9.96 -20.46
CA VAL A 53 17.50 -10.63 -19.60
C VAL A 53 16.84 -11.95 -19.17
N ASP A 54 17.45 -13.08 -19.52
CA ASP A 54 16.95 -14.40 -19.10
C ASP A 54 17.17 -14.59 -17.59
N GLN A 55 16.34 -15.40 -16.92
CA GLN A 55 16.46 -15.68 -15.49
C GLN A 55 17.86 -16.19 -15.15
N THR A 56 18.45 -16.99 -16.04
CA THR A 56 19.83 -17.49 -15.90
C THR A 56 20.87 -16.37 -15.85
N THR A 57 20.63 -15.27 -16.58
CA THR A 57 21.49 -14.09 -16.59
C THR A 57 21.26 -13.24 -15.35
N GLU A 58 20.01 -13.12 -14.90
CA GLU A 58 19.70 -12.46 -13.63
C GLU A 58 20.38 -13.19 -12.48
N ASP A 59 20.27 -14.53 -12.38
CA ASP A 59 20.85 -15.37 -11.33
C ASP A 59 22.39 -15.40 -11.33
N ALA A 60 23.02 -15.21 -12.50
CA ALA A 60 24.48 -15.14 -12.62
C ALA A 60 25.10 -13.89 -11.96
N ILE A 61 24.31 -12.85 -11.68
CA ILE A 61 24.81 -11.63 -11.03
C ILE A 61 25.16 -11.96 -9.56
N LYS A 62 26.37 -11.62 -9.13
CA LYS A 62 26.80 -11.82 -7.74
C LYS A 62 25.96 -10.96 -6.77
N LEU A 63 25.65 -11.51 -5.59
CA LEU A 63 24.85 -10.81 -4.58
C LEU A 63 25.50 -9.49 -4.14
N GLU A 64 26.83 -9.47 -3.96
CA GLU A 64 27.61 -8.25 -3.65
C GLU A 64 27.42 -7.13 -4.70
N THR A 65 27.28 -7.52 -5.97
CA THR A 65 27.04 -6.56 -7.06
C THR A 65 25.61 -6.01 -6.96
N LEU A 66 24.62 -6.88 -6.71
CA LEU A 66 23.24 -6.45 -6.51
C LEU A 66 23.10 -5.53 -5.29
N GLU A 67 23.80 -5.82 -4.19
CA GLU A 67 23.85 -4.96 -3.00
C GLU A 67 24.42 -3.57 -3.33
N THR A 68 25.52 -3.53 -4.08
CA THR A 68 26.14 -2.27 -4.51
C THR A 68 25.18 -1.47 -5.41
N LEU A 69 24.48 -2.14 -6.32
CA LEU A 69 23.49 -1.52 -7.21
C LEU A 69 22.24 -1.04 -6.45
N ALA A 70 21.79 -1.80 -5.44
CA ALA A 70 20.68 -1.45 -4.58
C ALA A 70 20.97 -0.23 -3.68
N ARG A 71 22.23 0.02 -3.34
CA ARG A 71 22.66 1.27 -2.65
C ARG A 71 22.90 2.44 -3.60
N GLY A 72 22.71 2.25 -4.90
CA GLY A 72 22.94 3.27 -5.91
C GLY A 72 21.96 4.46 -5.81
N ILE A 73 22.45 5.63 -6.22
CA ILE A 73 21.65 6.87 -6.30
C ILE A 73 20.60 6.77 -7.43
N ASN A 74 20.93 6.04 -8.50
CA ASN A 74 20.01 5.85 -9.62
C ASN A 74 18.85 4.94 -9.20
N VAL A 75 17.66 5.53 -9.11
CA VAL A 75 16.43 4.87 -8.64
C VAL A 75 16.05 3.67 -9.49
N ASP A 76 16.18 3.76 -10.82
CA ASP A 76 15.81 2.67 -11.73
C ASP A 76 16.71 1.45 -11.55
N ILE A 77 18.02 1.68 -11.45
CA ILE A 77 19.01 0.62 -11.22
C ILE A 77 18.82 0.00 -9.83
N ARG A 78 18.59 0.84 -8.81
CA ARG A 78 18.30 0.38 -7.44
C ARG A 78 17.07 -0.50 -7.39
N ASN A 79 15.97 -0.06 -8.00
CA ASN A 79 14.72 -0.82 -8.03
C ASN A 79 14.86 -2.14 -8.80
N ALA A 80 15.61 -2.14 -9.91
CA ALA A 80 15.92 -3.37 -10.64
C ALA A 80 16.73 -4.35 -9.79
N ALA A 81 17.76 -3.87 -9.07
CA ALA A 81 18.55 -4.70 -8.18
C ALA A 81 17.73 -5.27 -7.01
N LEU A 82 16.92 -4.44 -6.35
CA LEU A 82 16.00 -4.88 -5.29
C LEU A 82 14.99 -5.91 -5.79
N LYS A 83 14.48 -5.74 -7.01
CA LYS A 83 13.59 -6.73 -7.62
C LYS A 83 14.29 -8.08 -7.81
N ILE A 84 15.50 -8.11 -8.36
CA ILE A 84 16.27 -9.35 -8.52
C ILE A 84 16.55 -10.00 -7.15
N ILE A 85 16.94 -9.22 -6.14
CA ILE A 85 17.18 -9.72 -4.77
C ILE A 85 15.91 -10.36 -4.20
N THR A 86 14.77 -9.68 -4.30
CA THR A 86 13.49 -10.17 -3.76
C THR A 86 12.96 -11.39 -4.53
N ASP A 87 13.16 -11.44 -5.85
CA ASP A 87 12.81 -12.60 -6.67
C ASP A 87 13.65 -13.84 -6.27
N ARG A 88 14.94 -13.67 -5.96
CA ARG A 88 15.79 -14.75 -5.42
C ARG A 88 15.44 -15.14 -3.99
N ALA A 89 15.08 -14.17 -3.14
CA ALA A 89 14.69 -14.41 -1.75
C ALA A 89 13.35 -15.17 -1.65
N THR A 90 12.50 -15.08 -2.67
CA THR A 90 11.20 -15.77 -2.77
C THR A 90 11.29 -17.14 -3.46
N THR A 91 12.48 -17.71 -3.59
CA THR A 91 12.67 -19.13 -3.95
C THR A 91 12.32 -20.04 -2.76
N ASP A 92 11.87 -21.28 -3.03
CA ASP A 92 11.27 -22.15 -2.01
C ASP A 92 12.21 -22.46 -0.82
N GLU A 93 13.51 -22.56 -1.05
CA GLU A 93 14.50 -22.81 0.02
C GLU A 93 14.75 -21.54 0.85
N ASN A 94 14.94 -20.41 0.19
CA ASN A 94 15.26 -19.13 0.84
C ASN A 94 14.07 -18.58 1.62
N ILE A 95 12.85 -18.76 1.13
CA ILE A 95 11.66 -18.30 1.85
C ILE A 95 11.47 -19.08 3.15
N VAL A 96 11.70 -20.39 3.16
CA VAL A 96 11.64 -21.20 4.38
C VAL A 96 12.68 -20.74 5.39
N HIS A 97 13.90 -20.47 4.93
CA HIS A 97 14.94 -19.91 5.80
C HIS A 97 14.52 -18.54 6.34
N LEU A 98 14.06 -17.61 5.49
CA LEU A 98 13.61 -16.28 5.90
C LEU A 98 12.46 -16.34 6.93
N LEU A 99 11.48 -17.22 6.75
CA LEU A 99 10.37 -17.41 7.68
C LEU A 99 10.83 -17.98 9.03
N SER A 100 11.86 -18.85 9.03
CA SER A 100 12.46 -19.33 10.29
C SER A 100 13.11 -18.18 11.09
N GLN A 101 13.70 -17.21 10.39
CA GLN A 101 14.33 -16.03 11.01
C GLN A 101 13.29 -15.04 11.56
N VAL A 102 12.12 -14.94 10.93
CA VAL A 102 10.97 -14.16 11.44
C VAL A 102 10.48 -14.73 12.78
N GLY A 103 10.61 -16.04 12.99
CA GLY A 103 10.31 -16.69 14.27
C GLY A 103 11.42 -16.62 15.31
N SER A 104 12.54 -15.92 15.05
CA SER A 104 13.68 -15.88 15.98
C SER A 104 13.31 -15.22 17.31
N SER A 105 13.83 -15.75 18.42
CA SER A 105 13.71 -15.15 19.75
C SER A 105 14.41 -13.78 19.83
N THR A 106 15.44 -13.55 19.01
CA THR A 106 16.24 -12.34 19.05
C THR A 106 15.53 -11.18 18.30
N PRO A 107 15.15 -10.08 18.99
CA PRO A 107 14.36 -9.01 18.39
C PRO A 107 15.02 -8.34 17.18
N SER A 108 16.34 -8.12 17.21
CA SER A 108 17.07 -7.49 16.10
C SER A 108 17.07 -8.35 14.83
N GLN A 109 17.22 -9.67 14.98
CA GLN A 109 17.20 -10.63 13.88
C GLN A 109 15.80 -10.78 13.29
N ARG A 110 14.78 -10.83 14.16
CA ARG A 110 13.37 -10.83 13.77
C ARG A 110 12.99 -9.57 13.01
N LEU A 111 13.35 -8.38 13.50
CA LEU A 111 13.07 -7.13 12.80
C LEU A 111 13.78 -7.04 11.45
N ARG A 112 15.04 -7.50 11.36
CA ARG A 112 15.78 -7.53 10.09
C ARG A 112 15.12 -8.47 9.08
N SER A 113 14.70 -9.66 9.50
CA SER A 113 14.02 -10.63 8.63
C SER A 113 12.62 -10.17 8.23
N LEU A 114 11.86 -9.53 9.13
CA LEU A 114 10.58 -8.89 8.80
C LEU A 114 10.76 -7.79 7.76
N ARG A 115 11.77 -6.94 7.88
CA ARG A 115 12.07 -5.90 6.89
C ARG A 115 12.43 -6.50 5.52
N ALA A 116 13.24 -7.55 5.50
CA ALA A 116 13.52 -8.27 4.26
C ALA A 116 12.26 -8.90 3.65
N LEU A 117 11.39 -9.50 4.48
CA LEU A 117 10.11 -10.06 4.06
C LEU A 117 9.17 -8.97 3.53
N ARG A 118 9.14 -7.79 4.15
CA ARG A 118 8.40 -6.62 3.67
C ARG A 118 8.89 -6.19 2.29
N CYS A 119 10.20 -6.12 2.06
CA CYS A 119 10.73 -5.83 0.72
C CYS A 119 10.19 -6.84 -0.32
N CYS A 120 10.11 -8.12 0.05
CA CYS A 120 9.55 -9.16 -0.83
C CYS A 120 8.06 -8.94 -1.13
N THR A 121 7.32 -8.18 -0.31
CA THR A 121 5.90 -7.88 -0.60
C THR A 121 5.69 -6.94 -1.79
N TYR A 122 6.73 -6.24 -2.25
CA TYR A 122 6.70 -5.39 -3.43
C TYR A 122 7.12 -6.14 -4.71
N SER A 123 7.55 -7.39 -4.60
CA SER A 123 7.93 -8.20 -5.76
C SER A 123 6.71 -8.68 -6.56
N THR A 124 6.93 -8.90 -7.86
CA THR A 124 6.01 -9.63 -8.75
C THR A 124 5.75 -11.08 -8.31
N THR A 125 6.58 -11.65 -7.43
CA THR A 125 6.42 -13.01 -6.88
C THR A 125 5.65 -13.04 -5.55
N LEU A 126 4.97 -11.97 -5.16
CA LEU A 126 4.17 -11.88 -3.92
C LEU A 126 3.25 -13.09 -3.68
N HIS A 127 2.67 -13.66 -4.75
CA HIS A 127 1.81 -14.85 -4.64
C HIS A 127 2.51 -16.04 -3.97
N LYS A 128 3.84 -16.13 -4.09
CA LYS A 128 4.66 -17.14 -3.41
C LYS A 128 4.75 -16.92 -1.90
N LEU A 129 4.52 -15.70 -1.42
CA LEU A 129 4.43 -15.40 0.02
C LEU A 129 3.08 -15.77 0.60
N CYS A 130 2.04 -15.92 -0.23
CA CYS A 130 0.69 -16.28 0.20
C CYS A 130 0.56 -17.79 0.47
N GLN A 131 1.31 -18.28 1.46
CA GLN A 131 1.34 -19.68 1.86
C GLN A 131 1.05 -19.82 3.36
N LYS A 132 0.47 -20.96 3.78
CA LYS A 132 0.19 -21.25 5.20
C LYS A 132 1.41 -21.05 6.12
N PRO A 133 2.65 -21.48 5.77
CA PRO A 133 3.82 -21.25 6.60
C PRO A 133 4.11 -19.78 6.86
N THR A 134 3.87 -18.89 5.88
CA THR A 134 4.07 -17.45 6.04
C THR A 134 3.16 -16.87 7.10
N PHE A 135 1.86 -17.18 7.04
CA PHE A 135 0.89 -16.72 8.03
C PHE A 135 1.20 -17.29 9.42
N SER A 136 1.54 -18.57 9.50
CA SER A 136 1.95 -19.21 10.76
C SER A 136 3.19 -18.54 11.37
N ALA A 137 4.21 -18.22 10.56
CA ALA A 137 5.42 -17.56 11.02
C ALA A 137 5.15 -16.11 11.48
N LEU A 138 4.34 -15.36 10.73
CA LEU A 138 3.95 -13.99 11.09
C LEU A 138 3.13 -13.95 12.38
N VAL A 139 2.16 -14.85 12.56
CA VAL A 139 1.38 -14.93 13.80
C VAL A 139 2.24 -15.42 14.97
N SER A 140 3.17 -16.35 14.73
CA SER A 140 4.15 -16.76 15.76
C SER A 140 5.04 -15.59 16.17
N CYS A 141 5.48 -14.77 15.21
CA CYS A 141 6.22 -13.54 15.45
C CYS A 141 5.39 -12.58 16.31
N LEU A 142 4.13 -12.31 15.94
CA LEU A 142 3.23 -11.47 16.72
C LEU A 142 3.01 -11.99 18.16
N ASN A 143 2.94 -13.30 18.36
CA ASN A 143 2.87 -13.86 19.72
C ASN A 143 4.14 -13.60 20.53
N SER A 144 5.30 -13.55 19.87
CA SER A 144 6.59 -13.24 20.52
C SER A 144 6.81 -11.75 20.80
N THR A 145 6.04 -10.85 20.17
CA THR A 145 6.12 -9.41 20.42
C THR A 145 5.26 -8.96 21.61
N LEU A 146 4.36 -9.81 22.09
CA LEU A 146 3.48 -9.50 23.21
C LEU A 146 4.29 -9.26 24.51
N PRO A 147 3.86 -8.30 25.36
CA PRO A 147 4.48 -8.06 26.66
C PRO A 147 4.52 -9.34 27.50
N THR A 148 5.70 -9.64 28.06
CA THR A 148 5.92 -10.77 28.96
C THR A 148 6.56 -10.25 30.25
N ASP A 149 6.52 -11.01 31.35
CA ASP A 149 7.15 -10.63 32.62
C ASP A 149 8.62 -10.23 32.48
N GLU A 150 9.34 -10.84 31.53
CA GLU A 150 10.74 -10.53 31.21
C GLU A 150 10.92 -9.30 30.31
N ASN A 151 9.92 -8.98 29.48
CA ASN A 151 9.93 -7.82 28.58
C ASN A 151 8.56 -7.12 28.61
N PRO A 152 8.33 -6.24 29.59
CA PRO A 152 7.03 -5.58 29.78
C PRO A 152 6.70 -4.55 28.69
N ALA A 153 7.70 -4.12 27.91
CA ALA A 153 7.51 -3.18 26.80
C ALA A 153 7.10 -3.87 25.48
N GLY A 154 7.24 -5.20 25.40
CA GLY A 154 7.03 -5.94 24.15
C GLY A 154 8.04 -5.57 23.06
N ASP A 155 7.68 -5.80 21.79
CA ASP A 155 8.46 -5.40 20.62
C ASP A 155 7.56 -4.74 19.56
N PRO A 156 7.24 -3.44 19.75
CA PRO A 156 6.29 -2.73 18.89
C PRO A 156 6.79 -2.54 17.46
N PHE A 157 8.10 -2.56 17.24
CA PHE A 157 8.68 -2.40 15.90
C PHE A 157 8.45 -3.64 15.05
N SER A 158 8.74 -4.83 15.59
CA SER A 158 8.46 -6.09 14.90
C SER A 158 6.95 -6.31 14.72
N GLU A 159 6.15 -5.92 15.72
CA GLU A 159 4.69 -6.00 15.64
C GLU A 159 4.15 -5.18 14.46
N LYS A 160 4.56 -3.91 14.37
CA LYS A 160 4.18 -3.02 13.27
C LYS A 160 4.54 -3.57 11.90
N GLU A 161 5.77 -4.07 11.72
CA GLU A 161 6.19 -4.63 10.43
C GLU A 161 5.41 -5.93 10.09
N ALA A 162 5.16 -6.80 11.08
CA ALA A 162 4.38 -8.01 10.86
C ALA A 162 2.92 -7.69 10.49
N LEU A 163 2.28 -6.73 11.18
CA LEU A 163 0.93 -6.27 10.87
C LEU A 163 0.86 -5.64 9.47
N TYR A 164 1.85 -4.85 9.09
CA TYR A 164 1.92 -4.26 7.74
C TYR A 164 1.96 -5.34 6.66
N ILE A 165 2.82 -6.35 6.80
CA ILE A 165 2.95 -7.46 5.85
C ILE A 165 1.63 -8.24 5.76
N LEU A 166 1.01 -8.53 6.91
CA LEU A 166 -0.29 -9.22 6.95
C LEU A 166 -1.39 -8.41 6.26
N ALA A 167 -1.52 -7.12 6.56
CA ALA A 167 -2.51 -6.24 5.93
C ALA A 167 -2.33 -6.18 4.41
N ARG A 168 -1.08 -6.13 3.95
CA ARG A 168 -0.73 -6.17 2.52
C ARG A 168 -1.17 -7.46 1.85
N LEU A 169 -0.89 -8.62 2.45
CA LEU A 169 -1.29 -9.92 1.93
C LEU A 169 -2.81 -10.09 1.91
N MET A 170 -3.48 -9.66 3.00
CA MET A 170 -4.93 -9.70 3.15
C MET A 170 -5.68 -8.81 2.15
N GLY A 171 -5.13 -7.64 1.83
CA GLY A 171 -5.70 -6.74 0.85
C GLY A 171 -5.63 -7.25 -0.59
N LEU A 172 -4.75 -8.23 -0.87
CA LEU A 172 -4.49 -8.71 -2.24
C LEU A 172 -5.04 -10.12 -2.50
N TYR A 173 -5.17 -10.97 -1.48
CA TYR A 173 -5.59 -12.36 -1.65
C TYR A 173 -6.74 -12.71 -0.71
N PHE A 174 -7.87 -13.13 -1.28
CA PHE A 174 -9.03 -13.56 -0.47
C PHE A 174 -8.73 -14.78 0.40
N ILE A 175 -7.95 -15.74 -0.12
CA ILE A 175 -7.55 -16.96 0.60
C ILE A 175 -6.66 -16.67 1.82
N ALA A 176 -6.03 -15.48 1.88
CA ALA A 176 -5.27 -15.06 3.05
C ALA A 176 -6.14 -14.98 4.32
N ARG A 177 -7.44 -14.70 4.16
CA ARG A 177 -8.39 -14.59 5.29
C ARG A 177 -8.49 -15.89 6.08
N GLU A 178 -8.74 -17.00 5.37
CA GLU A 178 -8.81 -18.34 5.95
C GLU A 178 -7.46 -18.75 6.55
N MET A 179 -6.36 -18.52 5.82
CA MET A 179 -5.02 -18.86 6.31
C MET A 179 -4.60 -18.08 7.55
N LEU A 180 -5.02 -16.82 7.69
CA LEU A 180 -4.74 -15.99 8.85
C LEU A 180 -5.51 -16.46 10.08
N VAL A 181 -6.78 -16.86 9.90
CA VAL A 181 -7.60 -17.47 10.96
C VAL A 181 -7.01 -18.80 11.40
N ASP A 182 -6.68 -19.68 10.44
CA ASP A 182 -6.00 -20.97 10.68
C ASP A 182 -4.69 -20.79 11.46
N ALA A 183 -3.93 -19.73 11.15
CA ALA A 183 -2.67 -19.42 11.82
C ALA A 183 -2.85 -18.95 13.28
N GLY A 184 -4.08 -18.73 13.75
CA GLY A 184 -4.39 -18.35 15.12
C GLY A 184 -4.34 -16.85 15.39
N PHE A 185 -4.44 -16.01 14.36
CA PHE A 185 -4.42 -14.55 14.52
C PHE A 185 -5.52 -14.04 15.46
N VAL A 186 -6.72 -14.62 15.39
CA VAL A 186 -7.84 -14.28 16.27
C VAL A 186 -7.50 -14.53 17.75
N HIS A 187 -6.76 -15.61 18.03
CA HIS A 187 -6.32 -15.91 19.38
C HIS A 187 -5.25 -14.94 19.86
N TRP A 188 -4.34 -14.53 18.98
CA TRP A 188 -3.39 -13.45 19.26
C TRP A 188 -4.12 -12.14 19.57
N LEU A 189 -5.11 -11.75 18.76
CA LEU A 189 -5.90 -10.53 18.94
C LEU A 189 -6.61 -10.49 20.29
N ALA A 190 -7.18 -11.63 20.74
CA ALA A 190 -7.80 -11.75 22.05
C ALA A 190 -6.79 -11.62 23.22
N ARG A 191 -5.53 -11.98 22.99
CA ARG A 191 -4.44 -11.92 23.98
C ARG A 191 -3.70 -10.59 23.99
N ALA A 192 -3.73 -9.83 22.90
CA ALA A 192 -3.06 -8.53 22.75
C ALA A 192 -3.64 -7.40 23.62
N LYS A 193 -4.13 -7.71 24.83
CA LYS A 193 -4.56 -6.77 25.87
C LYS A 193 -3.33 -6.04 26.44
N VAL A 194 -2.73 -5.16 25.65
CA VAL A 194 -1.48 -4.47 25.99
C VAL A 194 -1.77 -3.19 26.78
N PRO A 195 -1.14 -2.96 27.95
CA PRO A 195 -1.28 -1.72 28.70
C PRO A 195 -0.57 -0.57 27.95
N GLY A 196 -1.33 0.47 27.59
CA GLY A 196 -0.92 1.53 26.66
C GLY A 196 -1.87 1.65 25.46
N TYR A 197 -2.58 0.56 25.17
CA TYR A 197 -3.71 0.48 24.25
C TYR A 197 -4.90 -0.08 25.02
N ALA A 198 -5.51 0.76 25.86
CA ALA A 198 -6.72 0.38 26.57
C ALA A 198 -7.79 0.05 25.52
N ASN A 199 -7.91 -1.25 25.28
CA ASN A 199 -8.77 -1.93 24.33
C ASN A 199 -8.43 -1.68 22.86
N VAL A 200 -7.36 -2.29 22.32
CA VAL A 200 -7.18 -2.40 20.85
C VAL A 200 -8.42 -2.98 20.19
N VAL A 201 -9.03 -3.98 20.83
CA VAL A 201 -10.30 -4.59 20.37
C VAL A 201 -11.42 -3.54 20.39
N GLU A 202 -11.69 -2.88 21.52
CA GLU A 202 -12.75 -1.87 21.54
C GLU A 202 -12.42 -0.68 20.65
N ALA A 203 -11.18 -0.20 20.58
CA ALA A 203 -10.74 0.95 19.78
C ALA A 203 -10.70 0.66 18.27
N VAL A 204 -10.45 -0.60 17.86
CA VAL A 204 -10.62 -1.02 16.45
C VAL A 204 -12.11 -1.07 16.10
N PHE A 205 -12.96 -1.49 17.03
CA PHE A 205 -14.40 -1.61 16.82
C PHE A 205 -15.21 -0.36 17.19
N ASP A 206 -14.57 0.67 17.78
CA ASP A 206 -15.17 1.93 18.21
C ASP A 206 -14.74 3.05 17.26
N THR A 207 -15.73 3.75 16.71
CA THR A 207 -15.55 4.80 15.71
C THR A 207 -14.73 6.00 16.20
N GLU A 208 -14.64 6.22 17.52
CA GLU A 208 -13.88 7.33 18.12
C GLU A 208 -12.42 6.98 18.45
N GLY A 209 -12.05 5.69 18.50
CA GLY A 209 -10.72 5.20 18.89
C GLY A 209 -9.73 4.98 17.75
N VAL A 210 -10.17 5.15 16.50
CA VAL A 210 -9.43 4.76 15.28
C VAL A 210 -8.07 5.46 15.15
N ASP A 211 -7.94 6.70 15.65
CA ASP A 211 -6.71 7.50 15.51
C ASP A 211 -5.53 6.98 16.37
N LEU A 212 -5.78 6.10 17.33
CA LEU A 212 -4.76 5.55 18.24
C LEU A 212 -4.24 4.17 17.83
N VAL A 213 -4.89 3.52 16.85
CA VAL A 213 -4.59 2.14 16.46
C VAL A 213 -3.75 2.11 15.19
N ASP A 214 -2.88 1.11 15.05
CA ASP A 214 -2.15 0.89 13.80
C ASP A 214 -3.15 0.68 12.64
N PRO A 215 -3.05 1.47 11.55
CA PRO A 215 -3.99 1.39 10.43
C PRO A 215 -3.98 0.01 9.76
N SER A 216 -2.87 -0.72 9.83
CA SER A 216 -2.74 -2.07 9.28
C SER A 216 -3.64 -3.05 10.05
N LEU A 217 -3.75 -2.87 11.37
CA LEU A 217 -4.61 -3.71 12.19
C LEU A 217 -6.10 -3.46 11.89
N VAL A 218 -6.50 -2.19 11.79
CA VAL A 218 -7.87 -1.81 11.41
C VAL A 218 -8.22 -2.39 10.04
N GLN A 219 -7.31 -2.30 9.07
CA GLN A 219 -7.47 -2.92 7.76
C GLN A 219 -7.62 -4.44 7.84
N ILE A 220 -6.79 -5.14 8.62
CA ILE A 220 -6.90 -6.59 8.78
C ILE A 220 -8.27 -6.96 9.36
N VAL A 221 -8.69 -6.29 10.43
CA VAL A 221 -9.94 -6.59 11.12
C VAL A 221 -11.13 -6.33 10.22
N SER A 222 -11.24 -5.17 9.60
CA SER A 222 -12.31 -4.86 8.63
C SER A 222 -12.42 -5.92 7.51
N VAL A 223 -11.29 -6.38 6.97
CA VAL A 223 -11.27 -7.45 5.96
C VAL A 223 -11.72 -8.81 6.52
N LEU A 224 -11.46 -9.09 7.80
CA LEU A 224 -11.95 -10.29 8.49
C LEU A 224 -13.46 -10.21 8.77
N GLU A 225 -14.00 -9.04 9.12
CA GLU A 225 -15.44 -8.85 9.36
C GLU A 225 -16.31 -9.18 8.13
N GLU A 226 -15.79 -8.88 6.94
CA GLU A 226 -16.44 -9.20 5.67
C GLU A 226 -16.55 -10.71 5.40
N SER A 227 -15.70 -11.53 6.03
CA SER A 227 -15.70 -12.98 5.84
C SER A 227 -16.57 -13.67 6.88
N VAL A 228 -17.53 -14.48 6.44
CA VAL A 228 -18.45 -15.22 7.33
C VAL A 228 -17.68 -16.18 8.26
N GLU A 229 -16.65 -16.84 7.74
CA GLU A 229 -15.83 -17.80 8.50
C GLU A 229 -14.99 -17.11 9.55
N ALA A 230 -14.30 -16.03 9.16
CA ALA A 230 -13.48 -15.25 10.09
C ALA A 230 -14.32 -14.53 11.13
N ARG A 231 -15.50 -14.04 10.75
CA ARG A 231 -16.48 -13.49 11.68
C ARG A 231 -16.95 -14.51 12.70
N GLY A 232 -17.22 -15.75 12.29
CA GLY A 232 -17.53 -16.84 13.22
C GLY A 232 -16.43 -17.02 14.25
N ALA A 233 -15.16 -17.05 13.82
CA ALA A 233 -14.02 -17.15 14.73
C ALA A 233 -13.89 -15.94 15.68
N LEU A 234 -14.18 -14.71 15.21
CA LEU A 234 -14.20 -13.50 16.04
C LEU A 234 -15.33 -13.54 17.09
N GLU A 235 -16.52 -14.02 16.70
CA GLU A 235 -17.66 -14.23 17.60
C GLU A 235 -17.34 -15.31 18.65
N ASP A 236 -16.74 -16.44 18.24
CA ASP A 236 -16.32 -17.53 19.13
C ASP A 236 -15.23 -17.08 20.12
N ALA A 237 -14.36 -16.15 19.71
CA ALA A 237 -13.36 -15.54 20.57
C ALA A 237 -13.93 -14.45 21.51
N GLY A 238 -15.23 -14.12 21.38
CA GLY A 238 -15.89 -13.09 22.18
C GLY A 238 -15.46 -11.66 21.85
N LEU A 239 -14.88 -11.44 20.66
CA LEU A 239 -14.44 -10.12 20.20
C LEU A 239 -15.58 -9.33 19.53
N MET A 240 -16.65 -10.02 19.10
CA MET A 240 -17.82 -9.43 18.49
C MET A 240 -19.11 -9.89 19.15
N SER A 241 -20.10 -8.99 19.21
CA SER A 241 -21.45 -9.35 19.65
C SER A 241 -22.21 -10.05 18.53
N ARG A 242 -22.80 -11.21 18.85
CA ARG A 242 -23.68 -11.91 17.90
C ARG A 242 -24.93 -11.05 17.67
N PRO A 243 -25.33 -10.77 16.42
CA PRO A 243 -26.45 -9.88 16.11
C PRO A 243 -27.84 -10.35 16.64
N GLY A 244 -27.92 -11.48 17.33
CA GLY A 244 -29.14 -12.01 17.96
C GLY A 244 -29.25 -11.81 19.47
N ASP A 245 -28.16 -11.51 20.18
CA ASP A 245 -28.16 -11.54 21.65
C ASP A 245 -28.71 -10.26 22.29
N ALA A 246 -28.86 -9.18 21.52
CA ALA A 246 -29.46 -7.92 21.98
C ALA A 246 -31.00 -7.96 22.12
N ARG A 247 -31.66 -9.09 21.81
CA ARG A 247 -33.15 -9.20 21.85
C ARG A 247 -33.71 -10.06 22.98
N GLY A 248 -32.87 -10.54 23.89
CA GLY A 248 -33.22 -11.47 24.97
C GLY A 248 -33.31 -10.87 26.37
N GLY A 249 -33.66 -9.59 26.52
CA GLY A 249 -33.90 -8.96 27.83
C GLY A 249 -35.39 -8.73 28.07
N GLY A 250 -36.08 -9.72 28.65
CA GLY A 250 -37.50 -9.60 28.98
C GLY A 250 -37.75 -8.94 30.34
N SER A 251 -38.57 -7.88 30.37
CA SER A 251 -39.61 -7.63 31.38
C SER A 251 -40.47 -6.40 31.04
N PRO A 252 -41.69 -6.28 31.59
CA PRO A 252 -42.90 -6.30 30.77
C PRO A 252 -43.69 -4.99 30.79
N ALA A 253 -44.56 -4.87 29.78
CA ALA A 253 -45.77 -4.07 29.74
C ALA A 253 -45.63 -2.59 30.12
N GLU A 254 -45.56 -1.72 29.11
CA GLU A 254 -46.47 -0.60 29.10
C GLU A 254 -46.90 -0.21 27.69
N GLU A 255 -48.19 0.05 27.63
CA GLU A 255 -49.09 0.27 26.52
C GLU A 255 -48.92 1.70 25.99
N GLY A 256 -48.81 1.89 24.67
CA GLY A 256 -49.02 3.24 24.14
C GLY A 256 -48.39 3.57 22.79
N ARG A 257 -49.28 3.64 21.80
CA ARG A 257 -49.39 4.76 20.84
C ARG A 257 -48.79 4.56 19.44
N VAL A 258 -49.75 4.40 18.53
CA VAL A 258 -49.75 4.66 17.09
C VAL A 258 -49.04 5.98 16.73
N GLY A 259 -48.22 5.92 15.69
CA GLY A 259 -47.68 7.07 14.97
C GLY A 259 -47.03 6.62 13.67
N GLU A 260 -47.80 6.68 12.58
CA GLU A 260 -47.31 6.57 11.19
C GLU A 260 -46.28 7.66 10.88
N GLY A 261 -45.29 7.32 10.05
CA GLY A 261 -44.30 8.26 9.55
C GLY A 261 -43.27 7.56 8.67
N SER A 262 -43.64 7.31 7.42
CA SER A 262 -42.70 6.99 6.35
C SER A 262 -41.75 8.15 6.12
N GLU A 263 -40.45 7.93 6.31
CA GLU A 263 -39.41 8.67 5.60
C GLU A 263 -38.32 7.71 5.12
N GLU A 264 -38.26 7.57 3.79
CA GLU A 264 -37.16 6.96 3.05
C GLU A 264 -35.86 7.74 3.32
N GLY A 265 -35.05 7.24 4.25
CA GLY A 265 -33.68 7.66 4.41
C GLY A 265 -32.78 6.87 3.47
N GLY A 266 -32.57 7.40 2.26
CA GLY A 266 -31.54 6.92 1.34
C GLY A 266 -30.18 6.91 2.02
N ARG A 267 -29.65 5.71 2.28
CA ARG A 267 -28.29 5.54 2.78
C ARG A 267 -27.30 5.90 1.68
N ASP A 268 -26.60 6.97 1.95
CA ASP A 268 -25.48 7.52 1.21
C ASP A 268 -24.33 6.51 1.11
N ASN A 269 -24.28 5.78 -0.01
CA ASN A 269 -23.14 4.95 -0.41
C ASN A 269 -21.92 5.80 -0.85
N GLY A 270 -22.00 7.13 -0.78
CA GLY A 270 -20.93 8.03 -1.20
C GLY A 270 -19.75 8.10 -0.22
N GLN A 271 -19.95 7.89 1.09
CA GLN A 271 -18.86 8.01 2.07
C GLN A 271 -17.88 6.82 2.03
N LEU A 272 -18.36 5.60 1.78
CA LEU A 272 -17.50 4.42 1.67
C LEU A 272 -16.69 4.43 0.36
N GLU A 273 -17.30 4.87 -0.76
CA GLU A 273 -16.56 5.08 -2.01
C GLU A 273 -15.54 6.23 -1.89
N THR A 274 -15.81 7.25 -1.08
CA THR A 274 -14.85 8.36 -0.85
C THR A 274 -13.68 7.92 0.03
N LEU A 275 -13.90 7.03 1.01
CA LEU A 275 -12.85 6.47 1.85
C LEU A 275 -11.94 5.52 1.07
N VAL A 276 -12.54 4.63 0.26
CA VAL A 276 -11.81 3.70 -0.64
C VAL A 276 -11.04 4.47 -1.71
N ARG A 277 -11.60 5.57 -2.24
CA ARG A 277 -10.93 6.43 -3.23
C ARG A 277 -9.77 7.24 -2.64
N ASN A 278 -9.85 7.65 -1.37
CA ASN A 278 -8.77 8.40 -0.72
C ASN A 278 -7.57 7.51 -0.36
N VAL A 279 -7.80 6.24 -0.05
CA VAL A 279 -6.72 5.26 0.21
C VAL A 279 -6.05 4.78 -1.09
N PHE A 280 -6.79 4.69 -2.19
CA PHE A 280 -6.25 4.21 -3.48
C PHE A 280 -5.71 5.30 -4.43
N MET A 281 -6.04 6.57 -4.26
CA MET A 281 -5.61 7.67 -5.15
C MET A 281 -4.59 8.64 -4.52
N GLY A 282 -3.98 8.29 -3.37
CA GLY A 282 -2.92 9.09 -2.73
C GLY A 282 -1.62 9.19 -3.55
N PHE A 283 -1.46 8.41 -4.62
CA PHE A 283 -0.38 8.55 -5.59
C PHE A 283 -0.86 9.26 -6.85
N GLY A 284 -0.87 10.59 -6.81
CA GLY A 284 -0.85 11.42 -8.02
C GLY A 284 -2.02 12.36 -8.20
N ARG A 285 -1.98 13.52 -7.53
CA ARG A 285 -2.39 14.78 -8.16
C ARG A 285 -1.78 16.00 -7.47
N GLU A 286 -0.84 16.60 -8.18
CA GLU A 286 -0.33 17.94 -7.93
C GLU A 286 -1.49 18.95 -7.88
N ARG A 287 -1.50 19.75 -6.81
CA ARG A 287 -2.31 20.97 -6.74
C ARG A 287 -1.51 22.07 -7.43
N ALA A 288 -2.02 22.51 -8.57
CA ALA A 288 -1.59 23.75 -9.19
C ALA A 288 -1.86 24.93 -8.24
N GLY A 289 -0.82 25.73 -8.01
CA GLY A 289 -0.90 27.12 -7.59
C GLY A 289 -0.92 27.36 -6.07
N SER A 290 0.23 27.69 -5.49
CA SER A 290 0.47 29.02 -4.92
C SER A 290 1.90 29.09 -4.39
N THR A 291 2.59 30.16 -4.76
CA THR A 291 3.95 30.53 -4.38
C THR A 291 4.05 30.82 -2.88
N ASP A 292 4.93 30.13 -2.17
CA ASP A 292 6.05 30.75 -1.43
C ASP A 292 6.86 29.67 -0.69
N GLY A 293 8.17 29.87 -0.70
CA GLY A 293 9.15 28.87 -0.32
C GLY A 293 9.20 28.55 1.17
N VAL A 294 9.37 27.26 1.47
CA VAL A 294 10.45 26.65 2.26
C VAL A 294 10.34 25.15 1.98
N MET A 295 11.34 24.58 1.32
CA MET A 295 11.39 23.17 0.98
C MET A 295 11.95 22.41 2.19
N GLY A 296 11.11 21.57 2.80
CA GLY A 296 11.49 20.56 3.80
C GLY A 296 11.02 19.17 3.31
N PRO A 297 11.80 18.09 3.54
CA PRO A 297 11.66 16.84 2.81
C PRO A 297 10.79 15.84 3.59
N ALA A 298 9.72 15.33 2.95
CA ALA A 298 8.92 14.23 3.49
C ALA A 298 9.14 12.91 2.73
N LEU A 299 9.98 12.93 1.68
CA LEU A 299 10.32 11.74 0.88
C LEU A 299 11.73 11.21 1.14
N ASP A 300 12.64 12.05 1.69
CA ASP A 300 13.95 11.57 2.15
C ASP A 300 13.81 10.73 3.42
N GLU A 301 12.87 11.04 4.31
CA GLU A 301 12.72 10.32 5.59
C GLU A 301 12.24 8.86 5.43
N LEU A 302 11.47 8.56 4.36
CA LEU A 302 11.01 7.19 4.08
C LEU A 302 12.07 6.34 3.34
N LEU A 303 12.98 7.00 2.60
CA LEU A 303 14.06 6.37 1.85
C LEU A 303 15.34 6.24 2.69
N ASP A 304 15.57 7.16 3.64
CA ASP A 304 16.65 7.07 4.61
C ASP A 304 16.43 5.89 5.56
N ASP A 305 15.19 5.58 5.94
CA ASP A 305 14.87 4.38 6.72
C ASP A 305 15.13 3.09 5.93
N GLU A 306 14.80 3.01 4.63
CA GLU A 306 15.14 1.84 3.79
C GLU A 306 16.65 1.72 3.55
N ALA A 307 17.37 2.83 3.35
CA ALA A 307 18.82 2.82 3.20
C ALA A 307 19.54 2.43 4.51
N LEU A 308 19.03 2.86 5.67
CA LEU A 308 19.56 2.47 6.99
C LEU A 308 19.33 0.98 7.29
N VAL A 309 18.18 0.44 6.86
CA VAL A 309 17.87 -1.00 6.96
C VAL A 309 18.87 -1.85 6.19
N MET A 310 19.32 -1.38 5.03
CA MET A 310 20.29 -2.07 4.17
C MET A 310 21.75 -1.88 4.63
N ALA A 311 22.05 -0.86 5.44
CA ALA A 311 23.37 -0.66 6.05
C ALA A 311 23.66 -1.64 7.20
N GLY A 312 22.65 -2.36 7.69
CA GLY A 312 22.77 -3.35 8.77
C GLY A 312 22.95 -4.80 8.32
N TRP A 313 23.15 -5.06 7.03
CA TRP A 313 23.42 -6.40 6.47
C TRP A 313 24.91 -6.75 6.65
N ASN A 314 25.37 -6.94 7.90
CA ASN A 314 26.74 -7.39 8.16
C ASN A 314 26.84 -8.92 8.08
N GLU A 315 27.81 -9.38 7.29
CA GLU A 315 28.48 -10.70 7.11
C GLU A 315 27.73 -12.03 7.32
N GLU A 316 26.79 -12.19 8.27
CA GLU A 316 26.17 -13.51 8.54
C GLU A 316 24.99 -13.86 7.62
N VAL A 317 24.37 -12.87 6.95
CA VAL A 317 23.35 -13.12 5.91
C VAL A 317 24.00 -13.37 4.54
N LEU A 318 25.31 -13.09 4.41
CA LEU A 318 26.07 -13.23 3.17
C LEU A 318 26.67 -14.62 2.95
N ASP A 319 26.54 -15.52 3.94
CA ASP A 319 26.93 -16.94 3.85
C ASP A 319 25.75 -17.86 3.43
N LEU A 320 24.66 -17.29 2.90
CA LEU A 320 23.51 -18.00 2.31
C LEU A 320 23.54 -17.96 0.78
#